data_AF-A0A961BDM9-F1
#
_entry.id   AF-A0A961BDM9-F1
#
_cell.length_a   1.000
_cell.length_b   1.000
_cell.length_c   1.000
_cell.angle_alpha   90.00
_cell.angle_beta   90.00
_cell.angle_gamma   90.00
#
_symmetry.space_group_name_H-M   'P 1'
#
loop_
_entity.id
_entity.type
_entity.pdbx_description
1 polymer ?
#
loop_
_entity_poly.entity_id
_entity_poly.type
_entity_poly.pdbx_seq_one_letter_code
_entity_poly.pdbx_strand_id
1 'polypeptide(L)'
;MVENFPFRRHPVQGGIDFHVFCRDPMLNRAMQENEPEQEHVGLEHGAQPLDALMIDLGIENHFLVCSSTDQLTHKVVSKARRGRELTHRAQRKIHAAMERALRQKGIERKLSLSDLFNYRGR
;
A
#
# COMPACT_ATOMS: atom_id res chain seq x y z
N MET A 1 40.84 -21.44 42.29
CA MET A 1 39.95 -22.03 43.30
C MET A 1 38.68 -21.19 43.38
N VAL A 2 37.55 -21.85 43.10
CA VAL A 2 36.18 -21.63 43.63
C VAL A 2 35.58 -20.24 43.42
N GLU A 3 34.80 -19.99 42.36
CA GLU A 3 33.38 -20.38 42.17
C GLU A 3 32.38 -19.80 43.19
N ASN A 4 31.49 -18.93 42.68
CA ASN A 4 30.03 -19.06 42.77
C ASN A 4 29.39 -18.66 44.13
N PHE A 5 28.44 -17.71 44.17
CA PHE A 5 26.97 -17.90 44.13
C PHE A 5 26.32 -16.60 44.72
N PRO A 6 24.99 -16.37 44.74
CA PRO A 6 23.88 -16.95 43.97
C PRO A 6 22.92 -15.87 43.40
N PHE A 7 22.48 -16.03 42.14
CA PHE A 7 21.32 -15.28 41.63
C PHE A 7 20.04 -15.85 42.28
N ARG A 8 19.52 -15.16 43.30
CA ARG A 8 18.23 -15.48 43.92
C ARG A 8 17.11 -15.32 42.90
N ARG A 9 16.28 -16.36 42.78
CA ARG A 9 14.94 -16.29 42.18
C ARG A 9 14.01 -15.50 43.09
N HIS A 10 13.12 -14.68 42.52
CA HIS A 10 11.78 -14.39 43.05
C HIS A 10 10.87 -13.79 41.95
N PRO A 11 9.52 -13.82 42.13
CA PRO A 11 8.59 -14.30 41.12
C PRO A 11 7.59 -13.27 40.55
N VAL A 12 6.88 -13.74 39.52
CA VAL A 12 5.56 -13.42 38.95
C VAL A 12 4.66 -12.39 39.67
N GLN A 13 4.09 -11.46 38.88
CA GLN A 13 2.71 -10.89 38.86
C GLN A 13 2.85 -9.44 38.33
N GLY A 14 2.30 -9.06 37.18
CA GLY A 14 0.89 -9.02 36.82
C GLY A 14 0.63 -7.58 36.30
N GLY A 15 -0.04 -7.42 35.17
CA GLY A 15 -0.34 -6.10 34.61
C GLY A 15 -0.57 -6.15 33.11
N ILE A 16 -1.82 -6.37 32.72
CA ILE A 16 -2.32 -6.06 31.38
C ILE A 16 -2.43 -4.53 31.26
N ASP A 17 -1.67 -3.91 30.37
CA ASP A 17 -1.91 -2.53 29.94
C ASP A 17 -2.13 -2.48 28.43
N PHE A 18 -3.36 -2.13 28.10
CA PHE A 18 -3.83 -1.76 26.76
C PHE A 18 -3.15 -0.46 26.34
N HIS A 19 -2.72 -0.41 25.08
CA HIS A 19 -2.57 0.80 24.26
C HIS A 19 -1.34 1.70 24.51
N VAL A 20 -0.26 1.45 23.77
CA VAL A 20 0.46 2.53 23.06
C VAL A 20 0.93 2.00 21.70
N PHE A 21 0.14 2.29 20.67
CA PHE A 21 0.50 2.14 19.26
C PHE A 21 1.33 3.37 18.86
N CYS A 22 2.59 3.43 19.31
CA CYS A 22 3.58 4.38 18.81
C CYS A 22 4.90 3.64 18.68
N ARG A 23 5.22 3.20 17.46
CA ARG A 23 6.57 2.74 17.13
C ARG A 23 7.01 3.35 15.82
N ASP A 24 7.44 4.59 15.93
CA ASP A 24 8.45 5.19 15.07
C ASP A 24 9.50 5.81 16.03
N PRO A 25 10.81 5.92 15.70
CA PRO A 25 11.39 5.89 14.35
C PRO A 25 12.78 5.20 14.21
N MET A 26 13.19 4.99 12.96
CA MET A 26 14.57 4.80 12.47
C MET A 26 15.39 3.60 12.97
N LEU A 27 15.54 2.59 12.09
CA LEU A 27 16.83 2.14 11.54
C LEU A 27 16.68 0.77 10.85
N ASN A 28 15.94 0.73 9.74
CA ASN A 28 16.20 -0.27 8.69
C ASN A 28 16.06 0.45 7.34
N ARG A 29 17.09 1.27 7.10
CA ARG A 29 17.40 1.88 5.81
C ARG A 29 18.06 0.80 4.94
N ALA A 30 17.61 0.73 3.69
CA ALA A 30 18.17 -0.04 2.57
C ALA A 30 17.91 -1.56 2.57
N MET A 31 16.77 -1.99 1.98
CA MET A 31 16.62 -3.20 1.16
C MET A 31 15.22 -3.23 0.52
N GLN A 32 14.86 -2.16 -0.18
CA GLN A 32 13.77 -2.21 -1.14
C GLN A 32 14.20 -1.56 -2.45
N GLU A 33 15.38 -1.98 -2.91
CA GLU A 33 15.65 -2.08 -4.35
C GLU A 33 14.64 -3.07 -4.91
N ASN A 34 13.48 -2.56 -5.27
CA ASN A 34 12.70 -3.18 -6.30
C ASN A 34 12.85 -2.24 -7.49
N GLU A 35 13.91 -2.43 -8.27
CA GLU A 35 13.98 -1.95 -9.65
C GLU A 35 12.89 -2.66 -10.47
N PRO A 36 12.08 -1.98 -11.29
CA PRO A 36 11.49 -2.59 -12.46
C PRO A 36 11.87 -1.71 -13.65
N GLU A 37 13.11 -1.79 -14.09
CA GLU A 37 13.37 -1.49 -15.49
C GLU A 37 12.53 -2.49 -16.32
N GLN A 38 11.33 -2.06 -16.66
CA GLN A 38 10.48 -2.73 -17.63
C GLN A 38 9.99 -1.65 -18.59
N GLU A 39 10.88 -1.29 -19.51
CA GLU A 39 10.50 -0.76 -20.80
C GLU A 39 9.67 -1.83 -21.52
N HIS A 40 8.35 -1.68 -21.49
CA HIS A 40 7.45 -2.46 -22.32
C HIS A 40 7.04 -1.59 -23.50
N VAL A 41 7.55 -1.94 -24.66
CA VAL A 41 7.26 -1.34 -25.94
C VAL A 41 5.81 -1.72 -26.31
N GLY A 42 4.89 -0.74 -26.34
CA GLY A 42 3.61 -0.88 -27.08
C GLY A 42 2.31 -1.14 -26.30
N LEU A 43 2.21 -0.87 -24.99
CA LEU A 43 0.96 -1.04 -24.20
C LEU A 43 0.49 0.24 -23.47
N GLU A 44 0.87 1.40 -23.99
CA GLU A 44 0.49 2.70 -23.41
C GLU A 44 -0.90 3.11 -23.94
N HIS A 45 -1.89 3.15 -23.06
CA HIS A 45 -3.27 3.54 -23.36
C HIS A 45 -3.51 5.06 -23.19
N GLY A 46 -2.43 5.85 -23.13
CA GLY A 46 -2.48 7.29 -22.86
C GLY A 46 -2.94 7.62 -21.43
N ALA A 47 -3.18 8.91 -21.17
CA ALA A 47 -3.61 9.40 -19.86
C ALA A 47 -4.89 8.67 -19.38
N GLN A 48 -4.83 8.07 -18.18
CA GLN A 48 -5.97 7.36 -17.62
C GLN A 48 -6.83 8.27 -16.75
N PRO A 49 -8.17 8.04 -16.69
CA PRO A 49 -9.06 8.77 -15.81
C PRO A 49 -8.66 8.67 -14.33
N LEU A 50 -8.03 7.56 -13.94
CA LEU A 50 -7.49 7.36 -12.61
C LEU A 50 -6.54 8.47 -12.17
N ASP A 51 -5.68 8.98 -13.06
CA ASP A 51 -4.69 10.01 -12.67
C ASP A 51 -5.40 11.32 -12.28
N ALA A 52 -6.34 11.77 -13.11
CA ALA A 52 -7.17 12.93 -12.82
C ALA A 52 -7.97 12.74 -11.52
N LEU A 53 -8.61 11.58 -11.34
CA LEU A 53 -9.35 11.28 -10.12
C LEU A 53 -8.47 11.30 -8.86
N MET A 54 -7.25 10.78 -8.95
CA MET A 54 -6.32 10.79 -7.82
C MET A 54 -5.87 12.22 -7.47
N ILE A 55 -5.64 13.07 -8.47
CA ILE A 55 -5.29 14.48 -8.29
C ILE A 55 -6.46 15.23 -7.65
N ASP A 56 -7.67 15.08 -8.19
CA ASP A 56 -8.88 15.75 -7.71
C ASP A 56 -9.21 15.39 -6.25
N LEU A 57 -8.99 14.13 -5.88
CA LEU A 57 -9.24 13.63 -4.53
C LEU A 57 -8.06 13.86 -3.57
N GLY A 58 -6.94 14.40 -4.06
CA GLY A 58 -5.69 14.54 -3.31
C GLY A 58 -5.24 13.20 -2.70
N ILE A 59 -5.31 12.13 -3.49
CA ILE A 59 -4.90 10.78 -3.08
C ILE A 59 -3.50 10.50 -3.64
N GLU A 60 -2.55 10.33 -2.74
CA GLU A 60 -1.19 9.93 -3.10
C GLU A 60 -1.08 8.43 -3.34
N ASN A 61 -0.07 8.04 -4.13
CA ASN A 61 0.21 6.63 -4.40
C ASN A 61 0.47 5.84 -3.10
N HIS A 62 1.14 6.46 -2.13
CA HIS A 62 1.43 5.84 -0.84
C HIS A 62 0.15 5.55 -0.05
N PHE A 63 -0.74 6.54 0.03
CA PHE A 63 -2.03 6.38 0.69
C PHE A 63 -2.83 5.22 0.09
N LEU A 64 -2.92 5.16 -1.25
CA LEU A 64 -3.64 4.09 -1.93
C LEU A 64 -3.07 2.69 -1.64
N VAL A 65 -1.74 2.57 -1.57
CA VAL A 65 -1.06 1.31 -1.23
C VAL A 65 -1.33 0.94 0.23
N CYS A 66 -1.27 1.89 1.16
CA CYS A 66 -1.57 1.67 2.59
C CYS A 66 -3.04 1.33 2.86
N SER A 67 -3.98 1.87 2.09
CA SER A 67 -5.41 1.55 2.20
C SER A 67 -5.77 0.19 1.58
N SER A 68 -4.90 -0.40 0.76
CA SER A 68 -5.18 -1.68 0.10
C SER A 68 -5.00 -2.86 1.06
N THR A 69 -5.93 -3.80 1.04
CA THR A 69 -5.80 -5.09 1.73
C THR A 69 -5.03 -6.12 0.91
N ASP A 70 -4.95 -5.90 -0.40
CA ASP A 70 -4.20 -6.76 -1.30
C ASP A 70 -2.75 -6.28 -1.40
N GLN A 71 -1.84 -7.19 -1.75
CA GLN A 71 -0.49 -6.79 -2.14
C GLN A 71 -0.57 -5.96 -3.44
N LEU A 72 -0.57 -4.63 -3.26
CA LEU A 72 -0.51 -3.59 -4.28
C LEU A 72 0.80 -2.83 -4.09
N THR A 73 1.58 -2.65 -5.16
CA THR A 73 2.86 -1.95 -5.09
C THR A 73 2.75 -0.54 -5.69
N HIS A 74 3.58 0.40 -5.21
CA HIS A 74 3.67 1.75 -5.77
C HIS A 74 3.93 1.75 -7.29
N LYS A 75 4.65 0.73 -7.79
CA LYS A 75 4.91 0.51 -9.22
C LYS A 75 3.61 0.27 -10.00
N VAL A 76 2.74 -0.59 -9.48
CA VAL A 76 1.46 -0.90 -10.13
C VAL A 76 0.58 0.34 -10.20
N VAL A 77 0.53 1.14 -9.13
CA VAL A 77 -0.20 2.42 -9.11
C VAL A 77 0.40 3.41 -10.11
N SER A 78 1.73 3.52 -10.15
CA SER A 78 2.42 4.42 -11.09
C SER A 78 2.20 4.00 -12.55
N LYS A 79 2.18 2.68 -12.83
CA LYS A 79 1.81 2.13 -14.15
C LYS A 79 0.36 2.47 -14.51
N ALA A 80 -0.56 2.33 -13.56
CA ALA A 80 -1.97 2.66 -13.73
C ALA A 80 -2.15 4.14 -14.14
N ARG A 81 -1.48 5.06 -13.44
CA ARG A 81 -1.55 6.51 -13.69
C ARG A 81 -1.00 6.90 -15.05
N ARG A 82 0.16 6.34 -15.43
CA ARG A 82 0.77 6.55 -16.75
C ARG A 82 -0.06 5.98 -17.91
N GLY A 83 -0.98 5.05 -17.61
CA GLY A 83 -1.76 4.35 -18.63
C GLY A 83 -1.07 3.18 -19.27
N ARG A 84 -0.11 2.58 -18.58
CA ARG A 84 0.39 1.26 -18.98
C ARG A 84 -0.68 0.23 -18.75
N GLU A 85 -0.83 -0.71 -19.69
CA GLU A 85 -1.76 -1.81 -19.51
C GLU A 85 -1.43 -2.61 -18.24
N LEU A 86 -2.48 -2.88 -17.48
CA LEU A 86 -2.50 -3.70 -16.29
C LEU A 86 -3.39 -4.91 -16.53
N THR A 87 -3.06 -6.03 -15.91
CA THR A 87 -3.92 -7.23 -15.94
C THR A 87 -5.25 -6.95 -15.24
N HIS A 88 -6.29 -7.70 -15.59
CA HIS A 88 -7.61 -7.52 -14.97
C HIS A 88 -7.57 -7.65 -13.43
N ARG A 89 -6.73 -8.56 -12.93
CA ARG A 89 -6.51 -8.75 -11.48
C ARG A 89 -5.91 -7.51 -10.83
N ALA A 90 -4.95 -6.84 -11.48
CA ALA A 90 -4.36 -5.62 -10.96
C ALA A 90 -5.35 -4.44 -10.96
N GLN A 91 -6.17 -4.31 -12.02
CA GLN A 91 -7.24 -3.30 -12.07
C GLN A 91 -8.24 -3.46 -10.91
N ARG A 92 -8.66 -4.70 -10.62
CA ARG A 92 -9.54 -5.00 -9.48
C ARG A 92 -8.92 -4.64 -8.13
N LYS A 93 -7.63 -4.89 -7.93
CA LYS A 93 -6.91 -4.49 -6.71
C LYS A 93 -6.90 -2.98 -6.52
N ILE A 94 -6.65 -2.23 -7.60
CA ILE A 94 -6.66 -0.77 -7.57
C ILE A 94 -8.06 -0.25 -7.24
N HIS A 95 -9.10 -0.82 -7.85
CA HIS A 95 -10.49 -0.47 -7.56
C HIS A 95 -10.84 -0.73 -6.08
N ALA A 96 -10.52 -1.91 -5.55
CA ALA A 96 -10.74 -2.23 -4.14
C ALA A 96 -9.93 -1.33 -3.19
N ALA A 97 -8.73 -0.90 -3.58
CA ALA A 97 -7.92 0.06 -2.83
C ALA A 97 -8.57 1.46 -2.85
N MET A 98 -9.09 1.90 -4.00
CA MET A 98 -9.77 3.19 -4.15
C MET A 98 -11.04 3.26 -3.31
N GLU A 99 -11.88 2.22 -3.32
CA GLU A 99 -13.08 2.18 -2.47
C GLU A 99 -12.74 2.31 -0.98
N ARG A 100 -11.63 1.70 -0.55
CA ARG A 100 -11.15 1.82 0.84
C ARG A 100 -10.58 3.20 1.15
N ALA A 101 -9.75 3.75 0.26
CA ALA A 101 -9.21 5.09 0.38
C ALA A 101 -10.33 6.14 0.49
N LEU A 102 -11.40 5.99 -0.29
CA LEU A 102 -12.59 6.83 -0.22
C LEU A 102 -13.31 6.71 1.13
N ARG A 103 -13.51 5.49 1.63
CA ARG A 103 -14.07 5.27 2.98
C ARG A 103 -13.23 5.89 4.09
N GLN A 104 -11.89 5.81 3.99
CA GLN A 104 -10.98 6.45 4.96
C GLN A 104 -11.06 7.97 4.92
N LYS A 105 -11.29 8.56 3.74
CA LYS A 105 -11.55 10.00 3.59
C LYS A 105 -12.98 10.42 3.91
N GLY A 106 -13.89 9.48 4.23
CA GLY A 106 -15.30 9.77 4.47
C GLY A 106 -16.08 10.18 3.21
N ILE A 107 -15.55 9.89 2.02
CA ILE A 107 -16.19 10.23 0.75
C ILE A 107 -16.98 9.01 0.27
N GLU A 108 -18.30 9.09 0.31
CA GLU A 108 -19.16 8.00 -0.15
C GLU A 108 -19.42 8.12 -1.67
N ARG A 109 -18.39 7.82 -2.46
CA ARG A 109 -18.47 7.76 -3.93
C ARG A 109 -18.39 6.31 -4.41
N LYS A 110 -19.35 5.90 -5.24
CA LYS A 110 -19.28 4.62 -5.95
C LYS A 110 -18.42 4.79 -7.19
N LEU A 111 -17.34 4.04 -7.28
CA LEU A 111 -16.48 3.97 -8.46
C LEU A 111 -16.67 2.61 -9.12
N SER A 112 -16.74 2.58 -10.45
CA SER A 112 -16.71 1.35 -11.25
C SER A 112 -15.36 1.23 -11.97
N LEU A 113 -14.97 0.01 -12.38
CA LEU A 113 -13.71 -0.18 -13.12
C LEU A 113 -13.61 0.68 -14.39
N SER A 114 -14.75 0.93 -15.05
CA SER A 114 -14.83 1.78 -16.23
C SER A 114 -14.57 3.26 -15.93
N ASP A 115 -14.74 3.71 -14.69
CA ASP A 115 -14.44 5.08 -14.27
C ASP A 115 -12.95 5.28 -13.98
N LEU A 116 -12.21 4.19 -13.68
CA LEU A 116 -10.78 4.25 -13.39
C LEU A 116 -9.93 4.01 -14.65
N PHE A 117 -10.39 3.16 -15.58
CA PHE A 117 -9.59 2.69 -16.71
C PHE A 117 -10.36 2.80 -18.03
N ASN A 118 -9.67 3.28 -19.07
CA ASN A 118 -10.20 3.33 -20.45
C ASN A 118 -10.09 1.99 -21.19
N TYR A 119 -9.52 0.96 -20.54
CA TYR A 119 -9.28 -0.35 -21.12
C TYR A 119 -9.59 -1.45 -20.09
N ARG A 120 -9.80 -2.67 -20.59
CA ARG A 120 -9.90 -3.86 -19.74
C ARG A 120 -8.63 -4.69 -19.88
N GLY A 121 -7.96 -4.93 -18.76
CA GLY A 121 -6.80 -5.78 -18.72
C GLY A 121 -7.10 -7.21 -19.16
N ARG A 122 -6.12 -7.84 -19.81
CA ARG A 122 -6.16 -9.28 -20.09
C ARG A 122 -5.97 -10.14 -18.83
#